data_AF-A0A9W6BMH0-F1
#
_entry.id   AF-A0A9W6BMH0-F1
#
_cell.length_a   1.000
_cell.length_b   1.000
_cell.length_c   1.000
_cell.angle_alpha   90.00
_cell.angle_beta   90.00
_cell.angle_gamma   90.00
#
_symmetry.space_group_name_H-M   'P 1'
#
loop_
_entity.id
_entity.type
_entity.pdbx_description
1 polymer ?
#
loop_
_entity_poly.entity_id
_entity_poly.type
_entity_poly.pdbx_seq_one_letter_code
_entity_poly.pdbx_strand_id
1 'polypeptide(L)'
;MTDASSSGKRPRDDERVGNLGWLASSGALPRKKQDIEGVSGSSILELQAQLFRAQETAKLRANGVEVPDRRTSGLNVAALMKGRNAGVEERDRRDRLEVKSTADRIGECYAALERKAQLYEKLARGEVDDDDEQYEVDFLRKGEEGPSGRPPPDEPLDTMLQAVSGTGGMLSADMQRERERRNWEQEQERALADEEADARRRRQKEELLSLGEQTREERQRAEALKARKDEATRSRREELKQKFLRDQLAKKLGAGGKGGASASKDV
;
A
#
# COMPACT_ATOMS: atom_id res chain seq x y z
N MET A 1 45.61 33.11 -66.16
CA MET A 1 44.84 33.68 -65.05
C MET A 1 43.36 33.58 -65.40
N THR A 2 42.58 33.06 -64.45
CA THR A 2 41.12 33.15 -64.26
C THR A 2 40.15 32.55 -65.30
N ASP A 3 39.22 31.79 -64.69
CA ASP A 3 37.84 31.41 -65.08
C ASP A 3 37.59 30.23 -66.02
N ALA A 4 37.16 29.12 -65.40
CA ALA A 4 36.31 28.11 -66.00
C ALA A 4 35.06 27.94 -65.13
N SER A 5 33.98 28.61 -65.56
CA SER A 5 32.63 28.41 -65.05
C SER A 5 32.10 27.07 -65.54
N SER A 6 31.84 26.12 -64.64
CA SER A 6 31.07 24.91 -64.96
C SER A 6 29.94 24.73 -63.93
N SER A 7 28.73 24.69 -64.46
CA SER A 7 27.46 24.66 -63.74
C SER A 7 27.27 23.34 -62.98
N GLY A 8 27.44 23.38 -61.65
CA GLY A 8 27.02 22.30 -60.75
C GLY A 8 25.50 22.28 -60.58
N LYS A 9 24.79 21.53 -61.43
CA LYS A 9 23.40 21.15 -61.17
C LYS A 9 23.38 20.23 -59.94
N ARG A 10 22.79 20.69 -58.83
CA ARG A 10 22.49 19.87 -57.66
C ARG A 10 21.57 18.73 -58.08
N PRO A 11 21.80 17.47 -57.66
CA PRO A 11 20.85 16.39 -57.90
C PRO A 11 19.53 16.74 -57.20
N ARG A 12 18.41 16.54 -57.91
CA ARG A 12 17.06 16.82 -57.39
C ARG A 12 16.78 15.91 -56.20
N ASP A 13 16.14 16.45 -55.17
CA ASP A 13 15.70 15.76 -53.96
C ASP A 13 14.55 14.74 -54.20
N ASP A 14 14.45 14.15 -55.38
CA ASP A 14 13.44 13.15 -55.74
C ASP A 14 13.79 11.74 -55.20
N GLU A 15 15.05 11.49 -54.79
CA GLU A 15 15.49 10.23 -54.17
C GLU A 15 15.27 10.15 -52.64
N ARG A 16 14.81 11.25 -52.01
CA ARG A 16 14.55 11.30 -50.55
C ARG A 16 13.09 11.09 -50.17
N VAL A 17 12.23 10.67 -51.09
CA VAL A 17 10.99 10.01 -50.67
C VAL A 17 11.37 8.56 -50.40
N GLY A 18 12.04 8.36 -49.26
CA GLY A 18 12.37 7.03 -48.75
C GLY A 18 11.13 6.16 -48.82
N ASN A 19 11.32 4.94 -49.32
CA ASN A 19 10.30 3.91 -49.31
C ASN A 19 9.56 3.94 -47.97
N LEU A 20 8.24 4.16 -47.98
CA LEU A 20 7.40 4.27 -46.78
C LEU A 20 7.20 2.90 -46.08
N GLY A 21 8.26 2.08 -46.04
CA GLY A 21 8.26 0.70 -45.60
C GLY A 21 7.56 -0.23 -46.58
N TRP A 22 7.74 -1.54 -46.35
CA TRP A 22 7.07 -2.60 -47.11
C TRP A 22 5.55 -2.41 -47.13
N LEU A 23 4.97 -1.95 -46.03
CA LEU A 23 3.52 -1.71 -45.87
C LEU A 23 2.94 -0.67 -46.82
N ALA A 24 3.67 0.39 -47.16
CA ALA A 24 3.18 1.42 -48.09
C ALA A 24 3.47 1.07 -49.56
N SER A 25 4.54 0.32 -49.81
CA SER A 25 4.84 -0.21 -51.15
C SER A 25 3.98 -1.41 -51.54
N SER A 26 3.44 -2.16 -50.57
CA SER A 26 2.49 -3.22 -50.79
C SER A 26 1.07 -2.62 -50.78
N GLY A 27 0.34 -2.69 -51.89
CA GLY A 27 -1.10 -2.37 -51.95
C GLY A 27 -1.99 -3.31 -51.12
N ALA A 28 -1.42 -4.04 -50.16
CA ALA A 28 -2.10 -4.93 -49.24
C ALA A 28 -2.66 -4.12 -48.07
N LEU A 29 -3.99 -4.05 -47.99
CA LEU A 29 -4.68 -3.45 -46.85
C LEU A 29 -4.21 -4.11 -45.54
N PRO A 30 -4.00 -3.33 -44.47
CA PRO A 30 -3.65 -3.88 -43.17
C PRO A 30 -4.68 -4.94 -42.76
N ARG A 31 -4.23 -6.18 -42.54
CA ARG A 31 -5.12 -7.25 -42.08
C ARG A 31 -5.64 -6.89 -40.69
N LYS A 32 -6.91 -7.20 -40.42
CA LYS A 32 -7.47 -7.06 -39.07
C LYS A 32 -6.63 -7.92 -38.10
N LYS A 33 -6.32 -7.37 -36.93
CA LYS A 33 -5.62 -8.11 -35.87
C LYS A 33 -6.44 -9.37 -35.56
N GLN A 34 -5.82 -10.54 -35.63
CA GLN A 34 -6.44 -11.79 -35.21
C GLN A 34 -6.03 -12.07 -33.78
N ASP A 35 -7.03 -12.31 -32.94
CA ASP A 35 -6.80 -12.73 -31.56
C ASP A 35 -6.19 -14.13 -31.58
N ILE A 36 -5.18 -14.34 -30.74
CA ILE A 36 -4.53 -15.64 -30.60
C ILE A 36 -5.42 -16.49 -29.71
N GLU A 37 -5.84 -17.65 -30.22
CA GLU A 37 -6.69 -18.59 -29.47
C GLU A 37 -6.01 -18.97 -28.14
N GLY A 38 -6.72 -18.77 -27.03
CA GLY A 38 -6.21 -19.04 -25.68
C GLY A 38 -5.39 -17.93 -25.03
N VAL A 39 -5.14 -16.79 -25.70
CA VAL A 39 -4.46 -15.64 -25.09
C VAL A 39 -5.44 -14.47 -24.95
N SER A 40 -5.62 -13.98 -23.72
CA SER A 40 -6.47 -12.81 -23.48
C SER A 40 -5.82 -11.53 -24.02
N GLY A 41 -6.64 -10.56 -24.45
CA GLY A 41 -6.15 -9.24 -24.84
C GLY A 41 -5.35 -8.53 -23.74
N SER A 42 -5.68 -8.77 -22.47
CA SER A 42 -4.90 -8.26 -21.32
C SER A 42 -3.49 -8.87 -21.22
N SER A 43 -3.35 -10.18 -21.49
CA SER A 43 -2.05 -10.86 -21.50
C SER A 43 -1.16 -10.33 -22.62
N ILE A 44 -1.74 -10.05 -23.80
CA ILE A 44 -1.02 -9.44 -24.91
C ILE A 44 -0.55 -8.02 -24.57
N LEU A 45 -1.40 -7.21 -23.94
CA LEU A 45 -1.04 -5.85 -23.51
C LEU A 45 0.06 -5.87 -22.44
N GLU A 46 0.01 -6.81 -21.50
CA GLU A 46 1.06 -6.98 -20.50
C GLU A 46 2.40 -7.36 -21.15
N LEU A 47 2.39 -8.27 -22.12
CA LEU A 47 3.57 -8.68 -22.88
C LEU A 47 4.14 -7.51 -23.70
N GLN A 48 3.29 -6.72 -24.34
CA GLN A 48 3.69 -5.49 -25.04
C GLN A 48 4.32 -4.47 -24.08
N ALA A 49 3.75 -4.29 -22.89
CA ALA A 49 4.31 -3.41 -21.88
C ALA A 49 5.68 -3.89 -21.40
N GLN A 50 5.87 -5.20 -21.21
CA GLN A 50 7.18 -5.78 -20.86
C GLN A 50 8.20 -5.60 -21.99
N LEU A 51 7.80 -5.82 -23.24
CA LEU A 51 8.66 -5.63 -24.40
C LEU A 51 9.09 -4.17 -24.54
N PHE A 52 8.15 -3.23 -24.38
CA PHE A 52 8.45 -1.80 -24.45
C PHE A 52 9.42 -1.37 -23.34
N ARG A 53 9.21 -1.83 -22.10
CA ARG A 53 10.16 -1.62 -20.99
C ARG A 53 11.55 -2.20 -21.31
N ALA A 54 11.61 -3.40 -21.88
CA ALA A 54 12.88 -4.01 -22.28
C ALA A 54 13.59 -3.19 -23.39
N GLN A 55 12.84 -2.68 -24.36
CA GLN A 55 13.40 -1.80 -25.40
C GLN A 55 13.88 -0.46 -24.84
N GLU A 56 13.11 0.17 -23.95
CA GLU A 56 13.53 1.42 -23.29
C GLU A 56 14.79 1.22 -22.45
N THR A 57 14.84 0.16 -21.64
CA THR A 57 16.05 -0.16 -20.86
C THR A 57 17.26 -0.47 -21.75
N ALA A 58 17.07 -1.14 -22.89
CA ALA A 58 18.14 -1.35 -23.87
C ALA A 58 18.62 -0.04 -24.51
N LYS A 59 17.70 0.88 -24.86
CA LYS A 59 18.02 2.22 -25.37
C LYS A 59 18.78 3.05 -24.32
N LEU A 60 18.33 3.03 -23.07
CA LEU A 60 18.99 3.72 -21.95
C LEU A 60 20.42 3.18 -21.74
N ARG A 61 20.60 1.86 -21.76
CA ARG A 61 21.93 1.22 -21.70
C ARG A 61 22.81 1.59 -22.88
N ALA A 62 22.26 1.63 -24.10
CA ALA A 62 23.00 2.08 -25.29
C ALA A 62 23.44 3.55 -25.18
N ASN A 63 22.67 4.38 -24.48
CA ASN A 63 23.00 5.77 -24.16
C ASN A 63 23.89 5.91 -22.91
N GLY A 64 24.42 4.82 -22.35
CA GLY A 64 25.32 4.83 -21.19
C GLY A 64 24.64 5.03 -19.84
N VAL A 65 23.30 5.01 -19.78
CA VAL A 65 22.55 5.09 -18.51
C VAL A 65 22.43 3.68 -17.93
N GLU A 66 23.09 3.46 -16.79
CA GLU A 66 23.00 2.20 -16.06
C GLU A 66 21.62 2.07 -15.41
N VAL A 67 20.79 1.16 -15.94
CA VAL A 67 19.48 0.83 -15.36
C VAL A 67 19.63 -0.40 -14.47
N PRO A 68 19.51 -0.26 -13.13
CA PRO A 68 19.64 -1.38 -12.21
C PRO A 68 18.55 -2.41 -12.47
N ASP A 69 18.93 -3.69 -12.52
CA ASP A 69 17.96 -4.78 -12.59
C ASP A 69 17.28 -4.88 -11.22
N ARG A 70 15.95 -4.70 -11.19
CA ARG A 70 15.14 -4.75 -9.96
C ARG A 70 15.30 -6.09 -9.22
N ARG A 71 15.77 -7.15 -9.88
CA ARG A 71 16.04 -8.45 -9.27
C ARG A 71 17.35 -8.50 -8.47
N THR A 72 18.31 -7.63 -8.77
CA THR A 72 19.64 -7.63 -8.13
C THR A 72 19.88 -6.37 -7.31
N SER A 73 19.22 -5.26 -7.64
CA SER A 73 19.24 -4.04 -6.85
C SER A 73 18.20 -4.15 -5.73
N GLY A 74 18.59 -4.65 -4.56
CA GLY A 74 17.76 -4.52 -3.36
C GLY A 74 17.30 -3.06 -3.16
N LEU A 75 16.15 -2.86 -2.50
CA LEU A 75 15.68 -1.52 -2.16
C LEU A 75 16.67 -0.87 -1.16
N ASN A 76 17.36 0.17 -1.60
CA ASN A 76 18.17 0.99 -0.70
C ASN A 76 17.25 1.91 0.12
N VAL A 77 16.71 1.36 1.22
CA VAL A 77 15.82 2.07 2.14
C VAL A 77 16.49 3.32 2.69
N ALA A 78 17.81 3.30 2.91
CA ALA A 78 18.55 4.47 3.39
C ALA A 78 18.58 5.60 2.36
N ALA A 79 18.69 5.30 1.06
CA ALA A 79 18.60 6.31 0.00
C ALA A 79 17.17 6.88 -0.13
N LEU A 80 16.15 6.05 0.05
CA LEU A 80 14.75 6.49 0.03
C LEU A 80 14.40 7.36 1.24
N MET A 81 14.93 7.03 2.42
CA MET A 81 14.72 7.81 3.65
C MET A 81 15.49 9.13 3.68
N LYS A 82 16.61 9.25 2.93
CA LYS A 82 17.37 10.51 2.80
C LYS A 82 16.66 11.56 1.93
N GLY A 83 15.72 11.14 1.08
CA GLY A 83 14.93 12.03 0.23
C GLY A 83 13.63 12.53 0.89
N ARG A 84 13.51 12.44 2.22
CA ARG A 84 12.32 12.89 2.94
C ARG A 84 12.23 14.41 2.94
N ASN A 85 11.00 14.91 2.82
CA ASN A 85 10.73 16.34 2.85
C ASN A 85 10.80 16.83 4.30
N ALA A 86 11.76 17.71 4.60
CA ALA A 86 11.96 18.27 5.94
C ALA A 86 10.68 18.87 6.54
N GLY A 87 9.82 19.49 5.71
CA GLY A 87 8.55 20.04 6.17
C GLY A 87 7.50 18.99 6.55
N VAL A 88 7.64 17.75 6.06
CA VAL A 88 6.81 16.61 6.53
C VAL A 88 7.32 16.13 7.88
N GLU A 89 8.63 16.06 8.09
CA GLU A 89 9.20 15.66 9.39
C GLU A 89 8.92 16.69 10.49
N GLU A 90 8.96 17.98 10.17
CA GLU A 90 8.59 19.05 11.11
C GLU A 90 7.10 19.00 11.47
N ARG A 91 6.22 18.70 10.51
CA ARG A 91 4.78 18.53 10.76
C ARG A 91 4.53 17.29 11.59
N ASP A 92 5.09 16.14 11.23
CA ASP A 92 4.96 14.90 12.00
C ASP A 92 5.48 15.07 13.43
N ARG A 93 6.59 15.81 13.62
CA ARG A 93 7.11 16.12 14.96
C ARG A 93 6.16 17.00 15.74
N ARG A 94 5.57 18.02 15.11
CA ARG A 94 4.57 18.89 15.72
C ARG A 94 3.33 18.10 16.11
N ASP A 95 2.76 17.35 15.17
CA ASP A 95 1.59 16.51 15.38
C ASP A 95 1.83 15.50 16.51
N ARG A 96 3.01 14.88 16.55
CA ARG A 96 3.38 13.92 17.61
C ARG A 96 3.52 14.56 18.99
N LEU A 97 3.94 15.82 19.08
CA LEU A 97 3.96 16.58 20.33
C LEU A 97 2.57 17.10 20.72
N GLU A 98 1.72 17.37 19.73
CA GLU A 98 0.34 17.82 19.92
C GLU A 98 -0.63 16.68 20.25
N VAL A 99 -0.25 15.42 20.01
CA VAL A 99 -0.92 14.25 20.59
C VAL A 99 -0.66 14.27 22.10
N LYS A 100 -1.43 15.10 22.81
CA LYS A 100 -1.50 15.15 24.26
C LYS A 100 -1.86 13.76 24.76
N SER A 101 -1.24 13.36 25.87
CA SER A 101 -1.56 12.08 26.47
C SER A 101 -3.05 12.06 26.86
N THR A 102 -3.64 10.87 26.93
CA THR A 102 -5.03 10.74 27.37
C THR A 102 -5.24 11.36 28.75
N ALA A 103 -4.23 11.33 29.62
CA ALA A 103 -4.23 11.98 30.92
C ALA A 103 -4.30 13.52 30.82
N ASP A 104 -3.50 14.12 29.94
CA ASP A 104 -3.51 15.58 29.72
C ASP A 104 -4.84 16.04 29.11
N ARG A 105 -5.39 15.25 28.17
CA ARG A 105 -6.72 15.52 27.60
C ARG A 105 -7.82 15.44 28.66
N ILE A 106 -7.75 14.46 29.55
CA ILE A 106 -8.69 14.31 30.66
C ILE A 106 -8.56 15.48 31.64
N GLY A 107 -7.33 15.90 31.98
CA GLY A 107 -7.08 17.08 32.82
C GLY A 107 -7.64 18.38 32.24
N GLU A 108 -7.45 18.61 30.94
CA GLU A 108 -8.03 19.76 30.23
C GLU A 108 -9.56 19.72 30.21
N CYS A 109 -10.15 18.54 30.01
CA CYS A 109 -11.60 18.36 30.08
C CYS A 109 -12.14 18.66 31.48
N TYR A 110 -11.47 18.20 32.54
CA TYR A 110 -11.87 18.50 33.93
C TYR A 110 -11.76 19.99 34.24
N ALA A 111 -10.65 20.65 33.86
CA ALA A 111 -10.49 22.09 34.07
C ALA A 111 -11.54 22.91 33.29
N ALA A 112 -11.91 22.48 32.08
CA ALA A 112 -12.97 23.11 31.31
C ALA A 112 -14.36 22.90 31.94
N LEU A 113 -14.63 21.70 32.45
CA LEU A 113 -15.88 21.38 33.17
C LEU A 113 -16.00 22.20 34.45
N GLU A 114 -14.91 22.38 35.19
CA GLU A 114 -14.88 23.18 36.41
C GLU A 114 -15.16 24.66 36.11
N ARG A 115 -14.54 25.24 35.07
CA ARG A 115 -14.85 26.62 34.63
C ARG A 115 -16.31 26.77 34.22
N LYS A 116 -16.88 25.78 33.51
CA LYS A 116 -18.30 25.78 33.16
C LYS A 116 -19.19 25.71 34.39
N ALA A 117 -18.88 24.82 35.35
CA ALA A 117 -19.63 24.68 36.59
C ALA A 117 -19.62 25.98 37.40
N GLN A 118 -18.47 26.64 37.51
CA GLN A 118 -18.34 27.95 38.17
C GLN A 118 -19.17 29.03 37.46
N LEU A 119 -19.22 29.02 36.12
CA LEU A 119 -20.06 29.95 35.36
C LEU A 119 -21.55 29.70 35.63
N TYR A 120 -21.99 28.45 35.65
CA TYR A 120 -23.38 28.10 35.98
C TYR A 120 -23.74 28.46 37.42
N GLU A 121 -22.83 28.30 38.39
CA GLU A 121 -23.07 28.70 39.78
C GLU A 121 -23.24 30.22 39.91
N LYS A 122 -22.41 31.00 39.20
CA LYS A 122 -22.51 32.46 39.17
C LYS A 122 -23.80 32.95 38.50
N LEU A 123 -24.21 32.31 37.40
CA LEU A 123 -25.45 32.62 36.72
C LEU A 123 -26.67 32.25 37.58
N ALA A 124 -26.63 31.10 38.26
CA ALA A 124 -27.68 30.69 39.20
C ALA A 124 -27.77 31.61 40.42
N ARG A 125 -26.65 32.22 40.83
CA ARG A 125 -26.59 33.24 41.90
C ARG A 125 -27.04 34.63 41.41
N GLY A 126 -27.19 34.84 40.10
CA GLY A 126 -27.53 36.13 39.50
C GLY A 126 -26.41 37.17 39.60
N GLU A 127 -25.14 36.74 39.73
CA GLU A 127 -23.96 37.62 39.78
C GLU A 127 -23.45 38.01 38.38
N VAL A 128 -23.94 37.36 37.32
CA VAL A 128 -23.58 37.62 35.93
C VAL A 128 -24.83 38.12 35.22
N ASP A 129 -24.80 39.37 34.74
CA ASP A 129 -25.82 39.90 33.85
C ASP A 129 -25.67 39.24 32.46
N ASP A 130 -26.77 38.75 31.90
CA ASP A 130 -26.81 38.12 30.56
C ASP A 130 -26.70 39.16 29.41
N ASP A 131 -26.52 40.45 29.73
CA ASP A 131 -26.59 41.60 28.83
C ASP A 131 -25.23 42.05 28.25
N ASP A 132 -24.22 41.18 28.26
CA ASP A 132 -22.95 41.51 27.62
C ASP A 132 -22.99 41.18 26.12
N GLU A 133 -22.89 42.22 25.28
CA GLU A 133 -22.65 42.25 23.82
C GLU A 133 -21.48 41.34 23.35
N GLN A 134 -20.77 40.72 24.30
CA GLN A 134 -19.63 39.82 24.16
C GLN A 134 -19.96 38.49 23.44
N TYR A 135 -21.23 38.12 23.36
CA TYR A 135 -21.70 36.96 22.57
C TYR A 135 -22.30 37.34 21.21
N GLU A 136 -22.42 38.62 20.91
CA GLU A 136 -22.93 39.10 19.63
C GLU A 136 -21.84 39.07 18.56
N VAL A 137 -22.19 38.58 17.37
CA VAL A 137 -21.24 38.48 16.26
C VAL A 137 -21.21 39.79 15.49
N ASP A 138 -20.14 40.56 15.63
CA ASP A 138 -19.88 41.75 14.81
C ASP A 138 -19.54 41.36 13.36
N PHE A 139 -20.54 41.30 12.50
CA PHE A 139 -20.38 40.92 11.09
C PHE A 139 -19.50 41.89 10.28
N LEU A 140 -19.43 43.16 10.67
CA LEU A 140 -18.57 44.18 10.05
C LEU A 140 -17.08 43.94 10.36
N ARG A 141 -16.77 43.64 11.61
CA ARG A 141 -15.40 43.47 12.10
C ARG A 141 -14.80 42.10 11.71
N LYS A 142 -15.64 41.07 11.63
CA LYS A 142 -15.27 39.72 11.18
C LYS A 142 -14.77 39.66 9.73
N GLY A 143 -15.10 40.66 8.91
CA GLY A 143 -14.61 40.76 7.52
C GLY A 143 -13.21 41.39 7.41
N GLU A 144 -12.81 42.23 8.36
CA GLU A 144 -11.52 42.95 8.36
C GLU A 144 -10.44 42.19 9.15
N GLU A 145 -10.81 41.55 10.26
CA GLU A 145 -9.95 40.63 11.01
C GLU A 145 -9.99 39.23 10.38
N GLY A 146 -9.23 39.06 9.29
CA GLY A 146 -8.79 37.73 8.85
C GLY A 146 -8.08 36.96 9.98
N PRO A 147 -7.96 35.63 9.88
CA PRO A 147 -7.60 34.75 10.99
C PRO A 147 -6.40 35.29 11.78
N SER A 148 -6.67 35.73 13.00
CA SER A 148 -5.69 36.29 13.91
C SER A 148 -4.60 35.27 14.19
N GLY A 149 -3.36 35.65 13.88
CA GLY A 149 -2.21 34.77 14.00
C GLY A 149 -1.00 35.12 13.13
N ARG A 150 -1.06 36.19 12.33
CA ARG A 150 0.15 36.73 11.70
C ARG A 150 0.71 37.85 12.58
N PRO A 151 1.85 37.67 13.27
CA PRO A 151 2.49 38.76 13.98
C PRO A 151 2.95 39.83 12.96
N PRO A 152 2.93 41.13 13.35
CA PRO A 152 3.39 42.21 12.50
C PRO A 152 4.89 42.05 12.15
N PRO A 153 5.34 42.42 10.94
CA PRO A 153 6.72 42.23 10.54
C PRO A 153 7.55 43.46 10.91
N ASP A 154 7.73 43.75 12.20
CA ASP A 154 8.59 44.86 12.64
C ASP A 154 9.27 44.55 13.97
N GLU A 155 10.25 43.64 13.94
CA GLU A 155 11.53 43.82 14.64
C GLU A 155 12.58 42.98 13.89
N PRO A 156 13.75 43.55 13.53
CA PRO A 156 14.86 42.73 13.07
C PRO A 156 15.37 41.91 14.25
N LEU A 157 14.93 40.66 14.36
CA LEU A 157 15.59 39.67 15.21
C LEU A 157 17.04 39.58 14.76
N ASP A 158 17.93 40.17 15.54
CA ASP A 158 19.37 40.11 15.35
C ASP A 158 19.86 38.68 15.62
N THR A 159 19.67 37.84 14.60
CA THR A 159 20.14 36.46 14.55
C THR A 159 21.67 36.40 14.57
N MET A 160 22.37 37.52 14.31
CA MET A 160 23.83 37.60 14.45
C MET A 160 24.24 37.79 15.92
N LEU A 161 23.51 38.54 16.74
CA LEU A 161 23.80 38.69 18.18
C LEU A 161 23.56 37.39 18.97
N GLN A 162 22.56 36.60 18.55
CA GLN A 162 22.30 35.29 19.14
C GLN A 162 23.32 34.22 18.68
N ALA A 163 23.90 34.38 17.49
CA ALA A 163 25.01 33.54 17.01
C ALA A 163 26.37 33.94 17.61
N VAL A 164 26.61 35.22 17.93
CA VAL A 164 27.85 35.69 18.59
C VAL A 164 27.88 35.35 20.09
N SER A 165 26.73 35.26 20.76
CA SER A 165 26.64 34.63 22.10
C SER A 165 26.82 33.10 22.06
N GLY A 166 26.87 32.51 20.86
CA GLY A 166 27.08 31.09 20.58
C GLY A 166 28.55 30.65 20.60
N THR A 167 29.43 31.31 21.37
CA THR A 167 30.81 30.85 21.56
C THR A 167 31.17 30.79 23.05
N GLY A 168 31.33 29.57 23.56
CA GLY A 168 32.19 29.32 24.72
C GLY A 168 31.67 29.78 26.08
N GLY A 169 30.36 29.67 26.36
CA GLY A 169 29.89 29.70 27.73
C GLY A 169 30.55 28.57 28.53
N MET A 170 31.46 28.91 29.45
CA MET A 170 32.14 27.95 30.31
C MET A 170 31.10 27.21 31.15
N LEU A 171 30.63 26.06 30.66
CA LEU A 171 29.88 25.10 31.48
C LEU A 171 30.84 24.67 32.60
N SER A 172 30.44 24.89 33.86
CA SER A 172 31.17 24.34 35.01
C SER A 172 31.30 22.82 34.83
N ALA A 173 32.41 22.23 35.29
CA ALA A 173 32.63 20.78 35.22
C ALA A 173 31.47 19.97 35.84
N ASP A 174 30.77 20.54 36.83
CA ASP A 174 29.57 19.96 37.42
C ASP A 174 28.37 19.94 36.47
N MET A 175 28.18 21.01 35.68
CA MET A 175 27.11 21.08 34.66
C MET A 175 27.37 20.12 33.49
N GLN A 176 28.65 19.86 33.18
CA GLN A 176 29.05 18.88 32.17
C GLN A 176 28.70 17.45 32.63
N ARG A 177 29.07 17.09 33.86
CA ARG A 177 28.74 15.79 34.48
C ARG A 177 27.24 15.56 34.57
N GLU A 178 26.48 16.58 34.96
CA GLU A 178 25.02 16.50 35.04
C GLU A 178 24.37 16.23 33.68
N ARG A 179 24.91 16.81 32.59
CA ARG A 179 24.45 16.56 31.22
C ARG A 179 24.78 15.14 30.77
N GLU A 180 25.97 14.65 31.08
CA GLU A 180 26.37 13.27 30.77
C GLU A 180 25.45 12.27 31.49
N ARG A 181 25.14 12.51 32.77
CA ARG A 181 24.19 11.67 33.51
C ARG A 181 22.81 11.68 32.88
N ARG A 182 22.26 12.86 32.55
CA ARG A 182 20.96 12.96 31.87
C ARG A 182 20.93 12.31 30.50
N ASN A 183 22.03 12.39 29.74
CA ASN A 183 22.13 11.73 28.46
C ASN A 183 22.14 10.21 28.64
N TRP A 184 22.90 9.71 29.62
CA TRP A 184 22.89 8.29 29.97
C TRP A 184 21.51 7.81 30.44
N GLU A 185 20.83 8.56 31.31
CA GLU A 185 19.46 8.26 31.76
C GLU A 185 18.48 8.20 30.57
N GLN A 186 18.56 9.17 29.65
CA GLN A 186 17.74 9.17 28.43
C GLN A 186 18.08 8.02 27.48
N GLU A 187 19.36 7.66 27.35
CA GLU A 187 19.78 6.52 26.54
C GLU A 187 19.26 5.20 27.13
N GLN A 188 19.27 5.05 28.46
CA GLN A 188 18.68 3.89 29.13
C GLN A 188 17.16 3.84 28.93
N GLU A 189 16.46 4.98 29.07
CA GLU A 189 15.02 5.06 28.84
C GLU A 189 14.65 4.71 27.40
N ARG A 190 15.44 5.20 26.42
CA ARG A 190 15.28 4.83 25.00
C ARG A 190 15.53 3.36 24.76
N ALA A 191 16.57 2.78 25.36
CA ALA A 191 16.87 1.36 25.22
C ALA A 191 15.72 0.48 25.76
N LEU A 192 15.15 0.83 26.91
CA LEU A 192 13.97 0.15 27.46
C LEU A 192 12.74 0.31 26.57
N ALA A 193 12.51 1.52 26.03
CA ALA A 193 11.40 1.76 25.11
C ALA A 193 11.53 0.96 23.81
N ASP A 194 12.75 0.83 23.28
CA ASP A 194 13.05 0.03 22.09
C ASP A 194 12.85 -1.46 22.37
N GLU A 195 13.30 -1.96 23.53
CA GLU A 195 13.07 -3.35 23.96
C GLU A 195 11.57 -3.65 24.11
N GLU A 196 10.80 -2.74 24.72
CA GLU A 196 9.36 -2.88 24.85
C GLU A 196 8.66 -2.86 23.49
N ALA A 197 9.11 -1.98 22.57
CA ALA A 197 8.61 -1.95 21.20
C ALA A 197 8.92 -3.25 20.44
N ASP A 198 10.10 -3.84 20.64
CA ASP A 198 10.46 -5.15 20.10
C ASP A 198 9.61 -6.27 20.69
N ALA A 199 9.35 -6.25 22.00
CA ALA A 199 8.48 -7.22 22.63
C ALA A 199 7.05 -7.16 22.07
N ARG A 200 6.51 -5.95 21.83
CA ARG A 200 5.23 -5.77 21.14
C ARG A 200 5.22 -6.36 19.74
N ARG A 201 6.27 -6.10 18.94
CA ARG A 201 6.42 -6.67 17.59
C ARG A 201 6.47 -8.20 17.60
N ARG A 202 7.17 -8.80 18.56
CA ARG A 202 7.24 -10.27 18.72
C ARG A 202 5.88 -10.87 19.03
N ARG A 203 5.14 -10.29 19.98
CA ARG A 203 3.77 -10.74 20.32
C ARG A 203 2.83 -10.67 19.12
N GLN A 204 2.83 -9.55 18.39
CA GLN A 204 2.02 -9.43 17.16
C GLN A 204 2.38 -10.49 16.12
N LYS A 205 3.67 -10.80 15.96
CA LYS A 205 4.11 -11.84 15.04
C LYS A 205 3.64 -13.24 15.47
N GLU A 206 3.72 -13.55 16.76
CA GLU A 206 3.23 -14.82 17.34
C GLU A 206 1.71 -14.97 17.17
N GLU A 207 0.96 -13.90 17.43
CA GLU A 207 -0.50 -13.87 17.20
C GLU A 207 -0.84 -14.12 15.73
N LEU A 208 -0.16 -13.47 14.78
CA LEU A 208 -0.38 -13.69 13.35
C LEU A 208 -0.02 -15.12 12.91
N LEU A 209 1.04 -15.70 13.46
CA LEU A 209 1.43 -17.09 13.18
C LEU A 209 0.38 -18.06 13.69
N SER A 210 -0.08 -17.91 14.94
CA SER A 210 -1.11 -18.77 15.52
C SER A 210 -2.45 -18.68 14.77
N LEU A 211 -2.86 -17.49 14.34
CA LEU A 211 -4.03 -17.32 13.49
C LEU A 211 -3.88 -18.05 12.14
N GLY A 212 -2.68 -18.00 11.56
CA GLY A 212 -2.34 -18.72 10.34
C GLY A 212 -2.43 -20.25 10.51
N GLU A 213 -1.99 -20.78 11.66
CA GLU A 213 -2.11 -22.20 12.01
C GLU A 213 -3.58 -22.61 12.18
N GLN A 214 -4.38 -21.84 12.93
CA GLN A 214 -5.81 -22.07 13.08
C GLN A 214 -6.53 -22.11 11.73
N THR A 215 -6.22 -21.16 10.84
CA THR A 215 -6.79 -21.12 9.49
C THR A 215 -6.43 -22.36 8.67
N ARG A 216 -5.19 -22.87 8.80
CA ARG A 216 -4.76 -24.09 8.11
C ARG A 216 -5.47 -25.32 8.68
N GLU A 217 -5.62 -25.43 9.99
CA GLU A 217 -6.37 -26.51 10.63
C GLU A 217 -7.83 -26.53 10.17
N GLU A 218 -8.49 -25.37 10.13
CA GLU A 218 -9.88 -25.27 9.66
C GLU A 218 -10.02 -25.71 8.21
N ARG A 219 -9.08 -25.32 7.33
CA ARG A 219 -9.05 -25.79 5.94
C ARG A 219 -8.88 -27.31 5.87
N GLN A 220 -7.95 -27.88 6.64
CA GLN A 220 -7.76 -29.33 6.68
C GLN A 220 -9.01 -30.07 7.19
N ARG A 221 -9.68 -29.53 8.22
CA ARG A 221 -10.96 -30.09 8.72
C ARG A 221 -12.06 -30.03 7.66
N ALA A 222 -12.17 -28.91 6.94
CA ALA A 222 -13.13 -28.76 5.84
C ALA A 222 -12.84 -29.72 4.68
N GLU A 223 -11.57 -29.88 4.31
CA GLU A 223 -11.12 -30.84 3.30
C GLU A 223 -11.40 -32.29 3.72
N ALA A 224 -11.15 -32.64 4.98
CA ALA A 224 -11.45 -33.97 5.52
C ALA A 224 -12.96 -34.27 5.51
N LEU A 225 -13.80 -33.28 5.86
CA LEU A 225 -15.26 -33.41 5.77
C LEU A 225 -15.73 -33.58 4.32
N LYS A 226 -15.14 -32.86 3.38
CA LYS A 226 -15.41 -33.02 1.95
C LYS A 226 -15.01 -34.41 1.46
N ALA A 227 -13.81 -34.88 1.81
CA ALA A 227 -13.34 -36.21 1.46
C ALA A 227 -14.26 -37.32 1.99
N ARG A 228 -14.74 -37.22 3.23
CA ARG A 228 -15.73 -38.16 3.81
C ARG A 228 -17.05 -38.16 3.05
N LYS A 229 -17.55 -36.99 2.66
CA LYS A 229 -18.78 -36.88 1.84
C LYS A 229 -18.57 -37.53 0.47
N ASP A 230 -17.45 -37.24 -0.16
CA ASP A 230 -17.11 -37.79 -1.47
C ASP A 230 -16.99 -39.32 -1.40
N GLU A 231 -16.34 -39.86 -0.37
CA GLU A 231 -16.24 -41.31 -0.13
C GLU A 231 -17.60 -41.96 0.11
N ALA A 232 -18.46 -41.36 0.93
CA ALA A 232 -19.83 -41.85 1.15
C ALA A 232 -20.66 -41.83 -0.15
N THR A 233 -20.48 -40.83 -1.02
CA THR A 233 -21.15 -40.83 -2.32
C THR A 233 -20.58 -41.89 -3.27
N ARG A 234 -19.27 -42.18 -3.21
CA ARG A 234 -18.61 -43.23 -3.99
C ARG A 234 -19.08 -44.62 -3.56
N SER A 235 -19.09 -44.91 -2.25
CA SER A 235 -19.59 -46.18 -1.72
C SER A 235 -21.05 -46.41 -2.10
N ARG A 236 -21.91 -45.37 -1.97
CA ARG A 236 -23.31 -45.45 -2.41
C ARG A 236 -23.44 -45.74 -3.91
N ARG A 237 -22.59 -45.12 -4.75
CA ARG A 237 -22.57 -45.41 -6.20
C ARG A 237 -22.12 -46.85 -6.49
N GLU A 238 -21.13 -47.36 -5.76
CA GLU A 238 -20.64 -48.73 -5.91
C GLU A 238 -21.68 -49.76 -5.46
N GLU A 239 -22.36 -49.54 -4.34
CA GLU A 239 -23.46 -50.37 -3.88
C GLU A 239 -24.59 -50.44 -4.91
N LEU A 240 -24.97 -49.29 -5.49
CA LEU A 240 -25.97 -49.23 -6.55
C LEU A 240 -25.53 -49.99 -7.80
N LYS A 241 -24.27 -49.88 -8.21
CA LYS A 241 -23.70 -50.66 -9.32
C LYS A 241 -23.75 -52.16 -9.02
N GLN A 242 -23.38 -52.59 -7.82
CA GLN A 242 -23.42 -54.01 -7.42
C GLN A 242 -24.85 -54.55 -7.40
N LYS A 243 -25.80 -53.80 -6.84
CA LYS A 243 -27.24 -54.18 -6.86
C LYS A 243 -27.74 -54.33 -8.29
N PHE A 244 -27.44 -53.36 -9.15
CA PHE A 244 -27.79 -53.43 -10.57
C PHE A 244 -27.19 -54.66 -11.27
N LEU A 245 -25.92 -54.99 -11.01
CA LEU A 245 -25.28 -56.20 -11.56
C LEU A 245 -25.94 -57.49 -11.05
N ARG A 246 -26.29 -57.55 -9.76
CA ARG A 246 -27.03 -58.70 -9.17
C ARG A 246 -28.40 -58.87 -9.82
N ASP A 247 -29.13 -57.78 -10.03
CA ASP A 247 -30.45 -57.81 -10.69
C ASP A 247 -30.35 -58.28 -12.15
N GLN A 248 -29.31 -57.85 -12.88
CA GLN A 248 -29.03 -58.32 -14.24
C GLN A 248 -28.73 -59.82 -14.28
N LEU A 249 -27.94 -60.32 -13.33
CA LEU A 249 -27.65 -61.76 -13.22
C LEU A 249 -28.91 -62.56 -12.88
N ALA A 250 -29.71 -62.10 -11.90
CA ALA A 250 -30.97 -62.73 -11.53
C ALA A 250 -31.95 -62.76 -12.71
N LYS A 251 -32.04 -61.68 -13.49
CA LYS A 251 -32.87 -61.62 -14.70
C LYS A 251 -32.40 -62.62 -15.76
N LYS A 252 -31.09 -62.75 -15.99
CA LYS A 252 -30.54 -63.74 -16.95
C LYS A 252 -30.76 -65.19 -16.49
N LEU A 253 -30.56 -65.49 -15.21
CA LEU A 253 -30.80 -66.82 -14.64
C LEU A 253 -32.30 -67.17 -14.63
N GLY A 254 -33.17 -66.23 -14.28
CA GLY A 254 -34.63 -66.39 -14.35
C GLY A 254 -35.16 -66.55 -15.77
N ALA A 255 -34.51 -65.94 -16.76
CA ALA A 255 -34.81 -66.14 -18.18
C ALA A 255 -34.30 -67.50 -18.71
N GLY A 256 -33.15 -67.99 -18.21
CA GLY A 256 -32.61 -69.30 -18.57
C GLY A 256 -33.39 -70.48 -17.97
N GLY A 257 -34.00 -70.31 -16.80
CA GLY A 257 -34.78 -71.36 -16.13
C GLY A 257 -36.15 -71.66 -16.75
N LYS A 258 -36.72 -70.74 -17.54
CA LYS A 258 -38.02 -70.94 -18.23
C LYS A 258 -37.91 -71.69 -19.57
N GLY A 259 -36.70 -72.00 -20.03
CA GLY A 259 -36.47 -72.74 -21.29
C GLY A 259 -36.14 -74.23 -21.14
N GLY A 260 -36.01 -74.76 -19.91
CA GLY A 260 -35.49 -76.12 -19.67
C GLY A 260 -36.47 -77.16 -19.10
N ALA A 261 -37.74 -76.81 -18.88
CA ALA A 261 -38.69 -77.68 -18.15
C ALA A 261 -39.85 -78.23 -19.00
N SER A 262 -39.68 -78.36 -20.32
CA SER A 262 -40.72 -78.88 -21.23
C SER A 262 -40.27 -80.07 -22.09
N ALA A 263 -39.42 -80.96 -21.57
CA ALA A 263 -39.00 -82.16 -22.28
C ALA A 263 -38.92 -83.39 -21.36
N SER A 264 -40.07 -83.88 -20.89
CA SER A 264 -40.23 -85.25 -20.40
C SER A 264 -41.71 -85.56 -20.19
N LYS A 265 -42.44 -85.70 -21.29
CA LYS A 265 -43.71 -86.43 -21.35
C LYS A 265 -43.84 -86.95 -22.78
N ASP A 266 -43.47 -88.22 -22.98
CA ASP A 266 -44.01 -89.16 -23.97
C ASP A 266 -43.03 -90.33 -24.14
N VAL A 267 -43.62 -91.55 -24.15
CA VAL A 267 -43.09 -92.93 -24.21
C VAL A 267 -42.99 -93.65 -22.88
#